data_AF-A0A934HKP2-F1
#
_entry.id   AF-A0A934HKP2-F1
#
_cell.length_a   1.000
_cell.length_b   1.000
_cell.length_c   1.000
_cell.angle_alpha   90.00
_cell.angle_beta   90.00
_cell.angle_gamma   90.00
#
_symmetry.space_group_name_H-M   'P 1'
#
loop_
_entity.id
_entity.type
_entity.pdbx_description
1 polymer ?
#
loop_
_entity_poly.entity_id
_entity_poly.type
_entity_poly.pdbx_seq_one_letter_code
_entity_poly.pdbx_strand_id
1 'polypeptide(L)' 'HARGKGAGKALLRACLQDMWAQGDAYAVIGWTGPQEFYAKVCGATPIEGSRPGMYRGMLK' A
#
# COMPACT_ATOMS: atom_id res chain seq x y z
N HIS A 1 5.97 -1.75 21.29
CA HIS A 1 4.87 -1.77 20.29
C HIS A 1 4.63 -0.38 19.71
N ALA A 2 4.64 -0.23 18.38
CA ALA A 2 4.45 1.06 17.68
C ALA A 2 3.14 1.16 16.85
N ARG A 3 2.28 0.13 16.92
CA ARG A 3 0.95 0.15 16.28
C ARG A 3 0.10 1.28 16.85
N GLY A 4 -0.71 1.93 16.01
CA GLY A 4 -1.58 3.04 16.42
C GLY A 4 -0.89 4.38 16.66
N LYS A 5 0.46 4.46 16.59
CA LYS A 5 1.23 5.69 16.85
C LYS A 5 1.58 6.49 15.59
N GLY A 6 0.93 6.21 14.46
CA GLY A 6 1.15 6.93 13.21
C GLY A 6 2.41 6.57 12.41
N ALA A 7 3.29 5.70 12.94
CA ALA A 7 4.53 5.31 12.25
C ALA A 7 4.30 4.79 10.82
N GLY A 8 3.30 3.93 10.61
CA GLY A 8 2.96 3.43 9.26
C GLY A 8 2.50 4.53 8.30
N LYS A 9 1.79 5.56 8.80
CA LYS A 9 1.35 6.71 7.98
C LYS A 9 2.55 7.57 7.57
N ALA A 10 3.49 7.80 8.48
CA ALA A 10 4.71 8.55 8.18
C ALA A 10 5.56 7.83 7.13
N LEU A 11 5.79 6.52 7.31
CA LEU A 11 6.55 5.71 6.37
C LEU A 11 5.91 5.66 4.98
N LEU A 12 4.59 5.46 4.90
CA LEU A 12 3.86 5.46 3.63
C LEU A 12 4.02 6.80 2.89
N ARG A 13 3.87 7.93 3.60
CA ARG A 13 4.00 9.25 3.00
C ARG A 13 5.41 9.54 2.51
N ALA A 14 6.44 9.18 3.28
CA ALA A 14 7.83 9.33 2.87
C ALA A 14 8.12 8.54 1.59
N CYS A 15 7.62 7.30 1.50
CA CYS A 15 7.76 6.48 0.29
C CYS A 15 7.08 7.12 -0.93
N LEU A 16 5.83 7.57 -0.79
CA LEU A 16 5.12 8.23 -1.90
C LEU A 16 5.78 9.54 -2.34
N GLN A 17 6.38 10.29 -1.41
CA GLN A 17 7.14 11.50 -1.73
C GLN A 17 8.43 11.20 -2.51
N ASP A 18 9.12 10.11 -2.15
CA ASP A 18 10.31 9.66 -2.87
C ASP A 18 9.98 9.20 -4.30
N MET A 19 8.92 8.39 -4.45
CA MET A 19 8.39 8.00 -5.77
C MET A 19 8.05 9.22 -6.64
N TRP A 20 7.36 10.21 -6.05
CA TRP A 20 7.07 11.47 -6.75
C TRP A 20 8.34 12.21 -7.18
N ALA A 21 9.35 12.30 -6.31
CA ALA A 21 10.62 12.95 -6.61
C ALA A 21 11.41 12.23 -7.72
N GLN A 22 11.21 10.92 -7.87
CA GLN A 22 11.78 10.10 -8.95
C GLN A 22 10.98 10.19 -10.26
N GLY A 23 9.83 10.87 -10.27
CA GLY A 23 8.99 11.05 -11.45
C GLY A 23 7.95 9.94 -11.65
N ASP A 24 7.70 9.11 -10.65
CA ASP A 24 6.66 8.09 -10.71
C ASP A 24 5.27 8.77 -10.75
N ALA A 25 4.51 8.50 -11.81
CA ALA A 25 3.16 9.04 -11.97
C ALA A 25 2.12 8.35 -11.07
N TYR A 26 2.40 7.13 -10.61
CA TYR A 26 1.48 6.33 -9.80
C TYR A 26 2.23 5.35 -8.89
N ALA A 27 1.56 4.91 -7.83
CA ALA A 27 2.07 3.89 -6.92
C ALA A 27 1.10 2.71 -6.85
N VAL A 28 1.64 1.49 -6.83
CA VAL A 28 0.89 0.25 -6.62
C VAL A 28 1.31 -0.38 -5.31
N ILE A 29 0.35 -0.71 -4.46
CA ILE A 29 0.59 -1.33 -3.16
C ILE A 29 0.20 -2.80 -3.27
N GLY A 30 1.19 -3.68 -3.32
CA GLY A 30 1.00 -5.13 -3.41
C GLY A 30 0.74 -5.78 -2.04
N TRP A 31 0.03 -6.90 -2.04
CA TRP A 31 -0.20 -7.75 -0.84
C TRP A 31 -0.52 -6.95 0.42
N THR A 32 -1.44 -6.01 0.29
CA THR A 32 -1.68 -5.06 1.37
C THR A 32 -2.41 -5.75 2.52
N GLY A 33 -2.05 -5.36 3.75
CA GLY A 33 -2.90 -5.53 4.92
C GLY A 33 -4.21 -4.72 4.79
N PRO A 34 -4.78 -4.21 5.89
CA PRO A 34 -6.09 -3.55 5.88
C PRO A 34 -6.19 -2.46 4.79
N GLN A 35 -7.03 -2.69 3.78
CA GLN A 35 -7.16 -1.79 2.63
C GLN A 35 -7.68 -0.42 3.07
N GLU A 36 -8.51 -0.36 4.11
CA GLU A 36 -9.04 0.91 4.63
C GLU A 36 -7.94 1.84 5.14
N PHE A 37 -6.80 1.32 5.58
CA PHE A 37 -5.67 2.15 6.01
C PHE A 37 -5.13 2.97 4.83
N TYR A 38 -4.86 2.32 3.69
CA TYR A 38 -4.31 2.97 2.52
C TYR A 38 -5.30 3.92 1.86
N ALA A 39 -6.57 3.52 1.77
CA ALA A 39 -7.65 4.40 1.30
C ALA A 39 -7.72 5.69 2.14
N LYS A 40 -7.67 5.59 3.47
CA LYS A 40 -7.72 6.75 4.38
C LYS A 40 -6.48 7.64 4.32
N VAL A 41 -5.29 7.07 4.09
CA VAL A 41 -4.03 7.82 4.20
C VAL A 41 -3.63 8.51 2.89
N CYS A 42 -3.83 7.87 1.74
CA CYS A 42 -3.39 8.37 0.44
C CYS A 42 -4.44 8.26 -0.67
N GLY A 43 -5.69 7.85 -0.37
CA GLY A 43 -6.73 7.72 -1.38
C GLY A 43 -6.57 6.51 -2.30
N ALA A 44 -5.78 5.50 -1.89
CA ALA A 44 -5.60 4.29 -2.67
C ALA A 44 -6.94 3.57 -2.90
N THR A 45 -7.16 3.11 -4.12
CA THR A 45 -8.33 2.33 -4.52
C THR A 45 -7.95 0.87 -4.77
N PRO A 46 -8.86 -0.09 -4.50
CA PRO A 46 -8.64 -1.47 -4.89
C PRO A 46 -8.53 -1.59 -6.42
N ILE A 47 -7.58 -2.40 -6.88
CA ILE A 47 -7.50 -2.79 -8.28
C ILE A 47 -8.45 -3.97 -8.46
N GLU A 48 -9.48 -3.81 -9.30
CA GLU A 48 -10.47 -4.85 -9.58
C GLU A 48 -9.80 -6.11 -10.16
N GLY A 49 -10.27 -7.29 -9.77
CA GLY A 49 -9.68 -8.56 -10.20
C GLY A 49 -8.27 -8.85 -9.66
N SER A 50 -7.68 -8.00 -8.82
CA SER A 50 -6.36 -8.25 -8.21
C SER A 50 -6.35 -9.37 -7.17
N ARG A 51 -7.53 -9.90 -6.83
CA ARG A 51 -7.70 -11.07 -5.96
C ARG A 51 -8.43 -12.19 -6.69
N PRO A 52 -7.97 -13.44 -6.51
CA PRO A 52 -6.83 -13.84 -5.69
C PRO A 52 -5.49 -13.54 -6.38
N GLY A 53 -4.51 -13.08 -5.60
CA GLY A 53 -3.22 -12.66 -6.15
C GLY A 53 -2.40 -13.81 -6.75
N MET A 54 -1.32 -13.47 -7.45
CA MET A 54 -0.47 -14.40 -8.23
C MET A 54 0.03 -15.62 -7.44
N TYR A 55 0.12 -15.53 -6.11
CA TYR A 55 0.63 -16.60 -5.24
C TYR A 55 -0.44 -17.61 -4.78
N ARG A 56 -1.68 -17.56 -5.31
CA ARG A 56 -2.73 -18.53 -4.96
C ARG A 56 -2.25 -19.95 -5.30
N GLY A 57 -2.16 -20.81 -4.28
CA GLY A 57 -1.73 -22.20 -4.42
C GLY A 57 -0.23 -22.44 -4.38
N MET A 58 0.59 -21.39 -4.23
CA MET A 58 2.06 -21.51 -4.09
C MET A 58 2.54 -21.68 -2.64
N LEU A 59 1.67 -21.43 -1.66
CA LEU A 59 1.95 -21.67 -0.24
C LEU A 59 1.12 -22.86 0.23
N LYS A 60 1.81 -23.95 0.59
CA LYS A 60 1.27 -25.08 1.36
C LYS A 60 1.64 -24.90 2.81
#